data_AF-A0A2S8BQM9-F1
#
_entry.id   AF-A0A2S8BQM9-F1
#
_cell.length_a   1.000
_cell.length_b   1.000
_cell.length_c   1.000
_cell.angle_alpha   90.00
_cell.angle_beta   90.00
_cell.angle_gamma   90.00
#
_symmetry.space_group_name_H-M   'P 1'
#
loop_
_entity.id
_entity.type
_entity.pdbx_description
1 polymer ?
#
loop_
_entity_poly.entity_id
_entity_poly.type
_entity_poly.pdbx_seq_one_letter_code
_entity_poly.pdbx_strand_id
1 'polypeptide(L)' 'MRLGRGGGFYDRSLALAAPEAPLIAVVRDEEVLDELPCEPHDVRMTHALTPGTGVTSLGAGMTRAT' A
#
# COMPACT_ATOMS: atom_id res chain seq x y z
N MET A 1 4.02 -0.30 0.87
CA MET A 1 3.41 -1.65 0.84
C MET A 1 2.19 -1.67 1.76
N ARG A 2 1.40 -2.74 1.79
CA ARG A 2 0.27 -2.88 2.73
C ARG A 2 0.33 -4.21 3.47
N LEU A 3 0.02 -4.22 4.75
CA LEU A 3 -0.12 -5.46 5.51
C LEU A 3 -1.61 -5.85 5.58
N GLY A 4 -1.95 -6.96 4.92
CA GLY A 4 -3.32 -7.51 4.94
C GLY A 4 -3.57 -8.41 6.15
N ARG A 5 -4.79 -8.97 6.24
CA ARG A 5 -5.18 -9.91 7.31
C ARG A 5 -4.86 -11.38 7.00
N GLY A 6 -4.01 -11.67 6.01
CA GLY A 6 -3.52 -13.02 5.69
C GLY A 6 -4.32 -13.85 4.67
N GLY A 7 -5.28 -13.25 3.93
CA GLY A 7 -6.14 -13.98 2.99
C GLY A 7 -5.82 -13.81 1.49
N GLY A 8 -4.83 -12.99 1.11
CA GLY A 8 -4.43 -12.79 -0.30
C GLY A 8 -5.51 -12.27 -1.26
N PHE A 9 -6.65 -11.76 -0.75
CA PHE A 9 -7.75 -11.26 -1.58
C PHE A 9 -7.33 -10.07 -2.44
N TYR A 10 -6.67 -9.10 -1.81
CA TYR A 10 -6.27 -7.86 -2.47
C TYR A 10 -5.05 -8.04 -3.37
N ASP A 11 -4.15 -8.97 -3.10
CA ASP A 11 -2.99 -9.23 -3.98
C ASP A 11 -3.45 -9.70 -5.37
N ARG A 12 -4.52 -10.49 -5.41
CA ARG A 12 -5.12 -10.95 -6.68
C ARG A 12 -5.91 -9.86 -7.39
N SER A 13 -6.68 -9.05 -6.67
CA SER A 13 -7.54 -8.05 -7.31
C SER A 13 -6.81 -6.75 -7.69
N LEU A 14 -5.85 -6.31 -6.88
CA LEU A 14 -5.09 -5.08 -7.14
C LEU A 14 -4.19 -5.21 -8.36
N ALA A 15 -3.67 -6.41 -8.64
CA ALA A 15 -2.89 -6.68 -9.85
C ALA A 15 -3.72 -6.53 -11.14
N LEU A 16 -5.05 -6.49 -11.04
CA LEU A 16 -5.96 -6.32 -12.18
C LEU A 16 -6.37 -4.85 -12.40
N ALA A 17 -5.94 -3.93 -11.52
CA ALA A 17 -6.22 -2.52 -11.70
C ALA A 17 -5.52 -1.99 -12.97
N ALA A 18 -6.12 -0.97 -13.61
CA ALA A 18 -5.46 -0.29 -14.71
C ALA A 18 -4.11 0.30 -14.25
N PRO A 19 -3.05 0.26 -15.08
CA PRO A 19 -1.72 0.75 -14.68
C PRO A 19 -1.71 2.19 -14.15
N GLU A 20 -2.59 3.03 -14.66
CA GLU A 20 -2.76 4.44 -14.30
C GLU A 20 -3.74 4.66 -13.12
N ALA A 21 -4.43 3.62 -12.66
CA ALA A 21 -5.39 3.76 -11.58
C ALA A 21 -4.67 4.02 -10.24
N PRO A 22 -5.04 5.08 -9.50
CA PRO A 22 -4.47 5.33 -8.18
C PRO A 22 -4.95 4.25 -7.21
N LEU A 23 -3.99 3.55 -6.59
CA LEU A 23 -4.23 2.65 -5.48
C LEU A 23 -4.08 3.42 -4.17
N ILE A 24 -5.21 3.66 -3.49
CA ILE A 24 -5.28 4.48 -2.28
C ILE A 24 -5.63 3.60 -1.08
N ALA A 25 -4.76 3.55 -0.08
CA ALA A 25 -5.04 2.88 1.19
C ALA A 25 -5.75 3.85 2.15
N VAL A 26 -6.88 3.43 2.72
CA VAL A 26 -7.58 4.21 3.77
C VAL A 26 -7.16 3.64 5.12
N VAL A 27 -6.45 4.45 5.90
CA VAL A 27 -5.83 4.03 7.16
C VAL A 27 -5.85 5.17 8.16
N ARG A 28 -5.59 4.86 9.44
CA ARG A 28 -5.37 5.87 10.48
C ARG A 28 -3.97 6.47 10.36
N ASP A 29 -3.80 7.65 10.95
CA ASP A 29 -2.52 8.37 10.89
C ASP A 29 -1.36 7.54 11.46
N GLU A 30 -1.60 6.76 12.54
CA GLU A 30 -0.62 5.89 13.18
C GLU A 30 -0.31 4.58 12.42
N GLU A 31 -1.07 4.26 11.36
CA GLU A 31 -0.89 3.06 10.56
C GLU A 31 0.00 3.30 9.32
N VAL A 32 0.42 4.56 9.10
CA VAL A 32 1.42 4.91 8.11
C VAL A 32 2.80 4.72 8.72
N LEU A 33 3.54 3.72 8.22
CA LEU A 33 4.86 3.37 8.70
C LEU A 33 5.91 3.68 7.62
N ASP A 34 7.11 4.09 8.05
CA ASP A 34 8.25 4.30 7.17
C ASP A 34 8.66 3.01 6.45
N GLU A 35 8.53 1.87 7.13
CA GLU A 35 8.93 0.56 6.65
C GLU A 35 7.87 -0.51 6.94
N LEU A 36 7.71 -1.43 5.99
CA LEU A 36 6.88 -2.62 6.11
C LEU A 36 7.58 -3.80 5.42
N PRO A 37 7.43 -5.03 5.94
CA PRO A 37 7.81 -6.22 5.21
C PRO A 37 7.14 -6.25 3.83
N CYS A 38 7.86 -6.76 2.84
CA CYS A 38 7.34 -6.93 1.50
C CYS A 38 7.67 -8.31 0.96
N GLU A 39 6.78 -8.84 0.16
CA GLU A 39 7.02 -10.02 -0.65
C GLU A 39 6.97 -9.66 -2.15
N PRO A 40 7.62 -10.45 -3.03
CA PRO A 40 7.68 -10.15 -4.47
C PRO A 40 6.31 -10.02 -5.15
N HIS A 41 5.27 -10.61 -4.55
CA HIS A 41 3.92 -10.63 -5.08
C HIS A 41 3.03 -9.50 -4.54
N ASP A 42 3.52 -8.71 -3.60
CA ASP A 42 2.73 -7.62 -3.03
C ASP A 42 2.62 -6.45 -4.02
N VAL A 43 1.41 -5.89 -4.13
CA VAL A 43 1.16 -4.70 -4.97
C VAL A 43 1.44 -3.42 -4.18
N ARG A 44 2.28 -2.54 -4.73
CA ARG A 44 2.58 -1.21 -4.15
C ARG A 44 1.36 -0.30 -4.18
N MET A 45 1.04 0.27 -3.02
CA MET A 45 0.07 1.36 -2.92
C MET A 45 0.72 2.67 -3.40
N THR A 46 -0.07 3.53 -4.02
CA THR A 46 0.41 4.81 -4.59
C THR A 46 0.10 6.00 -3.68
N HIS A 47 -0.94 5.88 -2.85
CA HIS A 47 -1.39 6.94 -1.95
C HIS A 47 -1.91 6.36 -0.64
N ALA A 48 -1.93 7.19 0.40
CA ALA A 48 -2.66 6.95 1.64
C ALA A 48 -3.69 8.07 1.85
N LEU A 49 -4.87 7.71 2.33
CA LEU A 49 -5.88 8.62 2.86
C LEU A 49 -5.92 8.47 4.37
N THR A 50 -5.54 9.53 5.09
CA THR A 50 -5.62 9.57 6.55
C THR A 50 -6.50 10.73 7.03
N PRO A 51 -7.09 10.65 8.24
CA PRO A 51 -7.88 11.74 8.80
C PRO A 51 -7.09 13.05 8.95
N GLY A 52 -5.82 12.98 9.38
CA GLY A 52 -5.01 14.17 9.67
C GLY A 52 -4.46 14.88 8.43
N THR A 53 -4.25 14.17 7.31
CA THR A 53 -3.56 14.73 6.13
C THR A 53 -4.36 14.68 4.84
N GLY A 54 -5.49 13.96 4.82
CA GLY A 54 -6.21 13.70 3.58
C GLY A 54 -5.44 12.72 2.68
N VAL A 55 -5.53 12.91 1.37
CA VAL A 55 -4.84 12.04 0.40
C VAL A 55 -3.39 12.52 0.20
N THR A 56 -2.43 11.64 0.48
CA THR A 56 -0.99 11.90 0.32
C THR A 56 -0.36 10.85 -0.59
N SER A 57 0.54 11.27 -1.48
CA SER A 57 1.30 10.36 -2.35
C SER A 57 2.37 9.60 -1.54
N LEU A 58 2.44 8.29 -1.76
CA LEU A 58 3.47 7.43 -1.18
C LEU A 58 4.66 7.40 -2.15
N GLY A 59 5.82 7.88 -1.70
CA GLY A 59 7.05 7.83 -2.48
C GLY A 59 7.48 6.40 -2.81
N ALA A 60 8.39 6.25 -3.77
CA ALA A 60 9.00 4.95 -4.09
C ALA A 60 9.91 4.50 -2.93
N GLY A 61 9.32 3.91 -1.89
CA GLY A 61 10.05 3.41 -0.73
C GLY A 61 11.09 2.35 -1.12
N MET A 62 12.29 2.47 -0.55
CA MET A 62 13.38 1.52 -0.76
C MET A 62 13.01 0.17 -0.13
N THR A 63 13.12 -0.91 -0.89
CA THR A 63 12.60 -2.23 -0.52
C THR A 63 13.73 -3.09 0.04
N ARG A 64 13.64 -3.56 1.30
CA ARG A 64 14.47 -4.67 1.80
C ARG A 64 13.60 -5.90 1.97
N ALA A 65 13.79 -6.89 1.09
CA ALA A 65 13.33 -8.25 1.34
C ALA A 65 14.22 -8.86 2.43
N THR A 66 13.62 -9.42 3.48
CA THR A 66 14.30 -10.18 4.53
C THR A 66 14.68 -11.56 4.02
#